data_AF-A0A354QAQ7-F1
#
_entry.id   AF-A0A354QAQ7-F1
#
_cell.length_a   1.000
_cell.length_b   1.000
_cell.length_c   1.000
_cell.angle_alpha   90.00
_cell.angle_beta   90.00
_cell.angle_gamma   90.00
#
_symmetry.space_group_name_H-M   'P 1'
#
loop_
_entity.id
_entity.type
_entity.pdbx_description
1 polymer ?
#
loop_
_entity_poly.entity_id
_entity_poly.type
_entity_poly.pdbx_seq_one_letter_code
_entity_poly.pdbx_strand_id
1 'polypeptide(L)' 'SIPKDIHSLRSEYVGNYALRIYWSDSHDTGIFHFKMLRDFAKSRDFT' A
#
# COMPACT_ATOMS: atom_id res chain seq x y z
N SER A 1 -14.18 8.84 -10.49
CA SER A 1 -13.18 9.71 -9.81
C SER A 1 -12.81 9.06 -8.49
N ILE A 2 -11.63 9.36 -7.95
CA ILE A 2 -11.18 8.85 -6.64
C ILE A 2 -11.57 9.90 -5.58
N PRO A 3 -12.31 9.54 -4.51
CA PRO A 3 -12.58 10.43 -3.38
C PRO A 3 -11.31 11.02 -2.76
N LYS A 4 -11.36 12.30 -2.34
CA LYS A 4 -10.18 13.02 -1.84
C LYS A 4 -9.77 12.63 -0.42
N ASP A 5 -10.68 12.01 0.32
CA ASP A 5 -10.58 11.64 1.73
C ASP A 5 -10.22 10.17 1.96
N ILE A 6 -9.79 9.46 0.91
CA ILE A 6 -9.29 8.09 1.03
C ILE A 6 -8.00 8.07 1.85
N HIS A 7 -7.99 7.24 2.89
CA HIS A 7 -6.86 7.04 3.78
C HIS A 7 -6.76 5.57 4.21
N SER A 8 -5.58 5.16 4.68
CA SER A 8 -5.36 3.81 5.19
C SER A 8 -5.97 3.67 6.59
N LEU A 9 -6.76 2.63 6.81
CA LEU A 9 -7.33 2.29 8.11
C LEU A 9 -6.38 1.43 8.94
N ARG A 10 -5.82 0.38 8.32
CA ARG A 10 -4.86 -0.53 8.93
C ARG A 10 -4.04 -1.24 7.86
N SER A 11 -2.97 -1.91 8.29
CA SER A 11 -2.21 -2.83 7.46
C SER A 11 -1.97 -4.15 8.18
N GLU A 12 -1.72 -5.20 7.41
CA GLU A 12 -1.32 -6.50 7.94
C GLU A 12 -0.29 -7.16 7.03
N TYR A 13 0.48 -8.08 7.62
CA TYR A 13 1.37 -8.94 6.86
C TYR A 13 0.59 -9.96 6.05
N VAL A 14 0.99 -10.13 4.80
CA VAL A 14 0.58 -11.27 3.97
C VAL A 14 1.76 -12.21 3.89
N GLY A 15 1.74 -13.24 4.73
CA GLY A 15 2.89 -14.11 4.98
C GLY A 15 4.14 -13.29 5.30
N ASN A 16 5.27 -13.67 4.71
CA ASN A 16 6.53 -12.94 4.84
C ASN A 16 6.97 -12.24 3.54
N TYR A 17 6.03 -11.85 2.67
CA TYR A 17 6.37 -11.33 1.34
C TYR A 17 5.67 -10.03 0.94
N ALA A 18 4.59 -9.63 1.63
CA ALA A 18 3.82 -8.45 1.26
C ALA A 18 3.07 -7.84 2.46
N LEU A 19 2.52 -6.65 2.21
CA LEU A 19 1.52 -5.99 3.06
C LEU A 19 0.17 -5.96 2.35
N ARG A 20 -0.90 -6.11 3.12
CA ARG A 20 -2.26 -5.73 2.71
C ARG A 20 -2.63 -4.42 3.41
N ILE A 21 -3.25 -3.51 2.67
CA ILE A 21 -3.75 -2.22 3.20
C ILE A 21 -5.27 -2.21 3.06
N TYR A 22 -5.95 -1.84 4.15
CA TYR A 22 -7.39 -1.64 4.18
C TYR A 22 -7.68 -0.14 4.02
N TRP A 23 -8.45 0.22 3.01
CA TRP A 23 -8.77 1.60 2.67
C TRP A 23 -10.14 2.01 3.22
N SER A 24 -10.30 3.29 3.53
CA SER A 24 -11.54 3.86 4.09
C SER A 24 -12.76 3.75 3.17
N ASP A 25 -12.54 3.49 1.87
CA ASP A 25 -13.58 3.31 0.86
C ASP A 25 -13.95 1.83 0.62
N SER A 26 -13.65 0.96 1.60
CA SER A 26 -13.91 -0.49 1.58
C SER A 26 -13.06 -1.30 0.60
N HIS A 27 -12.10 -0.69 -0.09
CA HIS A 27 -11.12 -1.48 -0.83
C HIS A 27 -10.14 -2.15 0.13
N ASP A 28 -10.03 -3.46 0.01
CA ASP A 28 -9.09 -4.23 0.82
C ASP A 28 -8.35 -5.29 0.00
N THR A 29 -8.54 -5.41 -1.31
CA THR A 29 -7.99 -6.53 -2.09
C THR A 29 -6.52 -6.35 -2.50
N GLY A 30 -5.91 -5.19 -2.21
CA GLY A 30 -4.55 -4.87 -2.61
C GLY A 30 -3.47 -5.62 -1.81
N ILE A 31 -2.54 -6.27 -2.51
CA ILE A 31 -1.35 -6.91 -1.95
C ILE A 31 -0.10 -6.19 -2.47
N PHE A 32 0.67 -5.61 -1.56
CA PHE A 32 1.85 -4.81 -1.85
C PHE A 32 3.12 -5.59 -1.49
N HIS A 33 3.75 -6.19 -2.50
CA HIS A 33 4.99 -6.95 -2.31
C HIS A 33 6.12 -6.06 -1.76
N PHE A 34 6.90 -6.56 -0.80
CA PHE A 34 8.00 -5.79 -0.24
C PHE A 34 9.05 -5.38 -1.29
N LYS A 35 9.27 -6.21 -2.31
CA LYS A 35 10.16 -5.86 -3.41
C LYS A 35 9.66 -4.62 -4.15
N MET A 36 8.40 -4.60 -4.54
CA MET A 36 7.78 -3.46 -5.22
C MET A 36 7.86 -2.18 -4.37
N LEU A 37 7.51 -2.27 -3.08
CA LEU A 37 7.59 -1.12 -2.16
C LEU A 37 9.02 -0.56 -2.04
N ARG A 38 10.03 -1.43 -1.97
CA ARG A 38 11.44 -1.01 -1.97
C ARG A 38 11.87 -0.40 -3.30
N ASP A 39 11.40 -0.96 -4.42
CA ASP A 39 11.71 -0.43 -5.74
C ASP A 39 11.09 0.97 -5.92
N PHE A 40 9.87 1.20 -5.44
CA PHE A 40 9.23 2.53 -5.40
C PHE A 40 9.95 3.52 -4.47
N ALA A 41 10.44 3.04 -3.32
CA ALA A 41 11.22 3.89 -2.41
C ALA A 41 12.53 4.35 -3.04
N LYS A 42 13.14 3.53 -3.89
CA LYS A 42 14.36 3.85 -4.64
C LYS A 42 14.09 4.72 -5.87
N SER A 43 12.95 4.54 -6.55
CA SER A 43 12.60 5.32 -7.73
C SER A 43 12.13 6.74 -7.40
N ARG A 44 11.81 7.00 -6.13
CA ARG A 44 11.59 8.35 -5.64
C ARG A 44 12.96 8.92 -5.25
N ASP A 45 13.59 9.63 -6.18
CA ASP A 45 14.64 10.58 -5.82
C ASP A 45 14.03 11.62 -4.90
N PHE A 46 14.39 11.57 -3.62
CA PHE A 46 14.08 12.62 -2.64
C PHE A 46 15.07 13.79 -2.80
N THR A 47 15.20 14.32 -4.01
CA THR A 47 15.87 15.62 -4.26
C THR A 47 14.83 16.72 -4.23
#